data_AF-A0AAN6WDP4-F1
#
_entry.id   AF-A0AAN6WDP4-F1
#
_cell.length_a   1.000
_cell.length_b   1.000
_cell.length_c   1.000
_cell.angle_alpha   90.00
_cell.angle_beta   90.00
_cell.angle_gamma   90.00
#
_symmetry.space_group_name_H-M   'P 1'
#
loop_
_entity.id
_entity.type
_entity.pdbx_description
1 polymer ?
#
loop_
_entity_poly.entity_id
_entity_poly.type
_entity_poly.pdbx_seq_one_letter_code
_entity_poly.pdbx_strand_id
1 'polypeptide(L)'
;MDTTISEMDAIAFLHTSSLLWLLAQSIPLLLWPSFITTLLTSANYYPSPHSSKNIETYLARSLGLTQLFFALVLLVLSGLLPLAPVGTTTTTSNSPYAQAAVLITTLYHTAAGIYSYTRYTATGGQVAYLIGCLGSGFLACVGLYVILFGDGKRLSRRTGADKSTSGWPFRNAEADKRKKTRRY
;
A
#
# COMPACT_ATOMS: atom_id res chain seq x y z
N MET A 1 12.37 -23.53 2.07
CA MET A 1 13.04 -22.45 2.83
C MET A 1 13.06 -21.16 2.03
N ASP A 2 13.06 -21.23 0.69
CA ASP A 2 13.07 -20.06 -0.20
C ASP A 2 11.79 -19.21 -0.22
N THR A 3 10.62 -19.80 0.00
CA THR A 3 9.33 -19.09 -0.13
C THR A 3 9.13 -18.00 0.92
N THR A 4 9.55 -18.25 2.16
CA THR A 4 9.43 -17.29 3.28
C THR A 4 10.36 -16.10 3.12
N ILE A 5 11.50 -16.28 2.43
CA ILE A 5 12.44 -15.19 2.15
C ILE A 5 11.84 -14.26 1.09
N SER A 6 11.27 -14.83 0.01
CA SER A 6 10.61 -14.04 -1.04
C SER A 6 9.39 -13.24 -0.55
N GLU A 7 8.64 -13.78 0.42
CA GLU A 7 7.48 -13.10 1.03
C GLU A 7 7.94 -11.89 1.86
N MET A 8 8.97 -12.08 2.70
CA MET A 8 9.51 -11.03 3.54
C MET A 8 10.10 -9.88 2.70
N ASP A 9 10.76 -10.20 1.59
CA ASP A 9 11.28 -9.21 0.64
C ASP A 9 10.16 -8.43 -0.06
N ALA A 10 9.06 -9.08 -0.43
CA ALA A 10 7.92 -8.42 -1.08
C ALA A 10 7.16 -7.48 -0.14
N ILE A 11 6.96 -7.89 1.12
CA ILE A 11 6.35 -7.06 2.18
C ILE A 11 7.25 -5.86 2.46
N ALA A 12 8.56 -6.09 2.60
CA ALA A 12 9.54 -5.01 2.79
C ALA A 12 9.52 -4.01 1.63
N PHE A 13 9.50 -4.50 0.39
CA PHE A 13 9.42 -3.66 -0.81
C PHE A 13 8.13 -2.81 -0.85
N LEU A 14 6.96 -3.38 -0.55
CA LEU A 14 5.70 -2.64 -0.52
C LEU A 14 5.71 -1.53 0.53
N HIS A 15 6.16 -1.83 1.75
CA HIS A 15 6.16 -0.85 2.84
C HIS A 15 7.22 0.25 2.65
N THR A 16 8.42 -0.09 2.18
CA THR A 16 9.47 0.89 1.87
C THR A 16 9.08 1.78 0.68
N SER A 17 8.49 1.21 -0.37
CA SER A 17 7.96 1.97 -1.50
C SER A 17 6.80 2.87 -1.10
N SER A 18 5.89 2.38 -0.25
CA SER A 18 4.79 3.19 0.30
C SER A 18 5.30 4.34 1.16
N LEU A 19 6.33 4.10 1.97
CA LEU A 19 6.99 5.14 2.76
C LEU A 19 7.62 6.20 1.87
N LEU A 20 8.36 5.79 0.84
CA LEU A 20 9.00 6.71 -0.10
C LEU A 20 7.96 7.58 -0.81
N TRP A 21 6.86 6.96 -1.25
CA TRP A 21 5.75 7.66 -1.90
C TRP A 21 5.06 8.68 -0.97
N LEU A 22 4.79 8.29 0.28
CA LEU A 22 4.19 9.19 1.28
C LEU A 22 5.13 10.32 1.68
N LEU A 23 6.44 10.07 1.80
CA LEU A 23 7.43 11.11 2.05
C LEU A 23 7.53 12.10 0.89
N ALA A 24 7.52 11.60 -0.36
CA ALA A 24 7.57 12.43 -1.55
C ALA A 24 6.38 13.41 -1.64
N GLN A 25 5.21 13.05 -1.10
CA GLN A 25 4.05 13.93 -1.02
C GLN A 25 4.06 14.84 0.23
N SER A 26 4.53 14.31 1.35
CA SER A 26 4.56 15.03 2.64
C SER A 26 5.56 16.19 2.63
N ILE A 27 6.73 16.03 2.00
CA ILE A 27 7.79 17.06 1.97
C ILE A 27 7.31 18.37 1.31
N PRO A 28 6.72 18.35 0.09
CA PRO A 28 6.15 19.55 -0.51
C PRO A 28 4.99 20.12 0.33
N LEU A 29 4.14 19.29 0.93
CA LEU A 29 3.02 19.78 1.75
C LEU A 29 3.49 20.50 3.03
N LEU A 30 4.59 20.05 3.65
CA LEU A 30 5.15 20.67 4.86
C LEU A 30 5.91 21.95 4.54
N LEU A 31 6.86 21.87 3.61
CA LEU A 31 7.84 22.92 3.34
C LEU A 31 7.29 23.96 2.36
N TRP A 32 6.48 23.52 1.39
CA TRP A 32 5.98 24.37 0.31
C TRP A 32 4.52 24.09 -0.07
N PRO A 33 3.57 24.32 0.86
CA PRO A 33 2.15 24.02 0.64
C PRO A 33 1.57 24.75 -0.58
N SER A 34 2.08 25.93 -0.90
CA SER A 34 1.67 26.73 -2.06
C SER A 34 2.03 26.08 -3.40
N PHE A 35 3.07 25.25 -3.47
CA PHE A 35 3.42 24.54 -4.70
C PHE A 35 2.29 23.60 -5.16
N ILE A 36 1.69 22.87 -4.22
CA ILE A 36 0.60 21.93 -4.51
C ILE A 36 -0.69 22.67 -4.85
N THR A 37 -1.03 23.73 -4.12
CA THR A 37 -2.23 24.50 -4.45
C THR A 37 -2.13 25.13 -5.83
N THR A 38 -0.94 25.60 -6.23
CA THR A 38 -0.72 26.16 -7.57
C THR A 38 -0.78 25.07 -8.65
N LEU A 39 -0.22 23.89 -8.41
CA LEU A 39 -0.30 22.74 -9.33
C LEU A 39 -1.73 22.22 -9.54
N LEU A 40 -2.57 22.32 -8.52
CA LEU A 40 -3.98 21.86 -8.56
C LEU A 40 -4.95 22.98 -8.99
N THR A 41 -4.49 24.22 -9.04
CA THR A 41 -5.30 25.35 -9.53
C THR A 41 -5.41 25.28 -11.05
N SER A 42 -6.63 25.25 -11.59
CA SER A 42 -6.83 25.24 -13.04
C SER A 42 -6.39 26.57 -13.65
N ALA A 43 -5.85 26.53 -14.88
CA ALA A 43 -5.41 27.72 -15.60
C ALA A 43 -6.54 28.77 -15.81
N ASN A 44 -7.80 28.37 -15.69
CA ASN A 44 -8.97 29.25 -15.83
C ASN A 44 -9.43 29.87 -14.50
N TYR A 45 -8.77 29.54 -13.39
CA TYR A 45 -9.06 30.08 -12.07
C TYR A 45 -7.93 31.04 -11.67
N TYR A 46 -8.21 32.34 -11.70
CA TYR A 46 -7.35 33.37 -11.11
C TYR A 46 -7.66 33.45 -9.61
N PRO A 47 -6.82 32.89 -8.72
CA PRO A 47 -7.08 33.00 -7.29
C PRO A 47 -6.88 34.46 -6.86
N SER A 48 -7.86 34.99 -6.14
CA SER A 48 -7.71 36.29 -5.47
C SER A 48 -6.52 36.21 -4.49
N PRO A 49 -5.60 37.20 -4.45
CA PRO A 49 -4.32 37.12 -3.70
C PRO A 49 -4.46 36.84 -2.19
N HIS A 50 -5.66 36.96 -1.64
CA HIS A 50 -5.95 36.90 -0.21
C HIS A 50 -6.96 35.81 0.19
N SER A 51 -7.51 35.05 -0.77
CA SER A 51 -8.54 34.07 -0.44
C SER A 51 -7.88 32.78 0.06
N SER A 52 -7.82 32.64 1.39
CA SER A 52 -7.64 31.36 2.10
C SER A 52 -6.20 30.83 2.36
N LYS A 53 -5.17 31.68 2.28
CA LYS A 53 -3.76 31.27 2.52
C LYS A 53 -3.51 30.59 3.89
N ASN A 54 -4.17 31.02 4.96
CA ASN A 54 -3.94 30.48 6.31
C ASN A 54 -4.58 29.09 6.51
N ILE A 55 -5.81 28.90 6.03
CA ILE A 55 -6.53 27.63 6.21
C ILE A 55 -6.01 26.55 5.27
N GLU A 56 -5.70 26.89 4.01
CA GLU A 56 -5.05 25.98 3.06
C GLU A 56 -3.68 25.54 3.56
N THR A 57 -2.88 26.47 4.09
CA THR A 57 -1.54 26.15 4.64
C THR A 57 -1.65 25.25 5.86
N TYR A 58 -2.61 25.51 6.75
CA TYR A 58 -2.85 24.66 7.93
C TYR A 58 -3.31 23.25 7.54
N LEU A 59 -4.27 23.14 6.62
CA LEU A 59 -4.75 21.85 6.10
C LEU A 59 -3.65 21.08 5.35
N ALA A 60 -2.86 21.75 4.51
CA ALA A 60 -1.76 21.14 3.80
C ALA A 60 -0.69 20.59 4.76
N ARG A 61 -0.30 21.36 5.78
CA ARG A 61 0.68 20.93 6.78
C ARG A 61 0.17 19.79 7.65
N SER A 62 -1.07 19.86 8.11
CA SER A 62 -1.68 18.77 8.90
C SER A 62 -1.83 17.49 8.08
N LEU A 63 -2.21 17.60 6.80
CA LEU A 63 -2.22 16.45 5.88
C LEU A 63 -0.83 15.87 5.68
N GLY A 64 0.19 16.71 5.45
CA GLY A 64 1.58 16.25 5.32
C GLY A 64 2.09 15.54 6.58
N LEU A 65 1.77 16.05 7.77
CA LEU A 65 2.11 15.41 9.05
C LEU A 65 1.41 14.06 9.22
N THR A 66 0.11 13.98 8.91
CA THR A 66 -0.63 12.71 9.01
C THR A 66 -0.08 11.65 8.05
N GLN A 67 0.30 12.03 6.82
CA GLN A 67 0.93 11.12 5.87
C GLN A 67 2.30 10.61 6.35
N LEU A 68 3.10 11.47 6.99
CA LEU A 68 4.39 11.09 7.58
C LEU A 68 4.19 10.08 8.71
N PHE A 69 3.30 10.37 9.66
CA PHE A 69 3.01 9.46 10.77
C PHE A 69 2.38 8.15 10.29
N PHE A 70 1.53 8.19 9.26
CA PHE A 70 0.99 6.99 8.64
C PHE A 70 2.12 6.13 8.05
N ALA A 71 3.07 6.73 7.33
CA ALA A 71 4.25 6.03 6.82
C ALA A 71 5.09 5.37 7.94
N LEU A 72 5.27 6.05 9.07
CA LEU A 72 5.97 5.51 10.24
C LEU A 72 5.22 4.33 10.87
N VAL A 73 3.89 4.43 11.03
CA VAL A 73 3.07 3.33 11.53
C VAL A 73 3.19 2.10 10.63
N LEU A 74 3.17 2.29 9.31
CA LEU A 74 3.35 1.21 8.34
C LEU A 74 4.73 0.54 8.44
N LEU A 75 5.77 1.33 8.69
CA LEU A 75 7.13 0.80 8.86
C LEU A 75 7.27 -0.02 10.15
N VAL A 76 6.66 0.42 11.24
CA VAL A 76 6.62 -0.33 12.50
C VAL A 76 5.83 -1.64 12.33
N LEU A 77 4.67 -1.58 11.66
CA LEU A 77 3.80 -2.75 11.49
C LEU A 77 4.39 -3.80 10.53
N SER A 78 5.23 -3.36 9.59
CA SER A 78 5.98 -4.22 8.65
C SER A 78 6.95 -5.18 9.36
N GLY A 79 7.39 -4.86 10.59
CA GLY A 79 8.37 -5.68 11.31
C GLY A 79 9.81 -5.49 10.82
N LEU A 80 10.06 -4.51 9.94
CA LEU A 80 11.39 -4.09 9.50
C LEU A 80 12.22 -3.45 10.63
N LEU A 81 11.55 -2.88 11.62
CA LEU A 81 12.21 -2.24 12.76
C LEU A 81 12.28 -3.24 13.93
N PRO A 82 13.49 -3.63 14.39
CA PRO A 82 13.63 -4.54 15.52
C PRO A 82 13.30 -3.79 16.82
N LEU A 83 12.02 -3.80 17.23
CA LEU A 83 11.58 -3.24 18.51
C LEU A 83 11.80 -4.20 19.69
N ALA A 84 12.23 -5.44 19.43
CA ALA A 84 12.57 -6.40 20.47
C ALA A 84 13.99 -6.12 21.02
N PRO A 85 14.24 -6.36 22.33
CA PRO A 85 15.57 -6.24 22.91
C PRO A 85 16.58 -7.09 22.12
N VAL A 86 17.77 -6.52 21.87
CA VAL A 86 18.90 -7.23 21.25
C VAL A 86 19.24 -8.44 22.12
N GLY A 87 18.76 -9.63 21.73
CA GLY A 87 18.98 -10.87 22.49
C GLY A 87 17.93 -11.95 22.30
N THR A 88 16.69 -11.63 21.90
CA THR A 88 15.67 -12.63 21.55
C THR A 88 15.66 -12.89 20.05
N THR A 89 16.62 -13.70 19.59
CA THR A 89 16.63 -14.30 18.26
C THR A 89 15.49 -15.32 18.12
N THR A 90 14.25 -14.84 17.94
CA THR A 90 13.22 -15.63 17.25
C THR A 90 13.34 -15.31 15.78
N THR A 91 14.20 -16.10 15.14
CA THR A 91 14.39 -16.12 13.70
C THR A 91 13.04 -16.30 12.98
N THR A 92 12.76 -15.42 12.01
CA THR A 92 11.83 -15.65 10.87
C THR A 92 10.31 -15.65 11.13
N SER A 93 9.80 -15.08 12.22
CA SER A 93 8.36 -14.81 12.31
C SER A 93 8.07 -13.37 11.87
N ASN A 94 7.43 -13.20 10.71
CA ASN A 94 6.81 -11.94 10.32
C ASN A 94 5.99 -11.39 11.51
N SER A 95 5.98 -10.06 11.68
CA SER A 95 5.12 -9.40 12.68
C SER A 95 3.69 -9.95 12.55
N PRO A 96 3.00 -10.30 13.65
CA PRO A 96 1.63 -10.84 13.58
C PRO A 96 0.64 -9.87 12.94
N TYR A 97 1.02 -8.59 12.81
CA TYR A 97 0.23 -7.54 12.18
C TYR A 97 0.67 -7.22 10.75
N ALA A 98 1.71 -7.86 10.21
CA ALA A 98 2.22 -7.56 8.87
C ALA A 98 1.17 -7.78 7.78
N GLN A 99 0.37 -8.86 7.87
CA GLN A 99 -0.71 -9.11 6.91
C GLN A 99 -1.82 -8.05 6.99
N ALA A 100 -2.19 -7.60 8.19
CA ALA A 100 -3.14 -6.52 8.36
C ALA A 100 -2.59 -5.19 7.83
N ALA A 101 -1.29 -4.93 8.02
CA ALA A 101 -0.59 -3.77 7.49
C ALA A 101 -0.63 -3.74 5.96
N VAL A 102 -0.32 -4.86 5.31
CA VAL A 102 -0.39 -5.01 3.85
C VAL A 102 -1.81 -4.76 3.33
N LEU A 103 -2.84 -5.28 4.02
CA LEU A 103 -4.22 -5.05 3.62
C LEU A 103 -4.61 -3.57 3.73
N ILE A 104 -4.28 -2.92 4.85
CA ILE A 104 -4.61 -1.51 5.10
C ILE A 104 -3.88 -0.59 4.09
N THR A 105 -2.61 -0.86 3.82
CA THR A 105 -1.84 -0.10 2.81
C THR A 105 -2.40 -0.24 1.41
N THR A 106 -2.77 -1.46 1.03
CA THR A 106 -3.37 -1.73 -0.29
C THR A 106 -4.70 -1.00 -0.44
N LEU A 107 -5.56 -1.04 0.59
CA LEU A 107 -6.83 -0.30 0.60
C LEU A 107 -6.61 1.21 0.49
N TYR A 108 -5.64 1.75 1.24
CA TYR A 108 -5.30 3.18 1.19
C TYR A 108 -4.88 3.61 -0.21
N HIS A 109 -3.95 2.89 -0.85
CA HIS A 109 -3.47 3.23 -2.19
C HIS A 109 -4.55 3.04 -3.25
N THR A 110 -5.44 2.06 -3.08
CA THR A 110 -6.61 1.88 -3.95
C THR A 110 -7.57 3.06 -3.85
N ALA A 111 -7.92 3.48 -2.63
CA ALA A 111 -8.78 4.64 -2.40
C ALA A 111 -8.16 5.94 -2.93
N ALA A 112 -6.85 6.13 -2.71
CA ALA A 112 -6.10 7.29 -3.23
C ALA A 112 -6.04 7.30 -4.77
N GLY A 113 -5.88 6.14 -5.40
CA GLY A 113 -5.92 5.98 -6.86
C GLY A 113 -7.31 6.33 -7.45
N ILE A 114 -8.38 5.83 -6.84
CA ILE A 114 -9.76 6.15 -7.27
C ILE A 114 -10.04 7.65 -7.10
N TYR A 115 -9.64 8.24 -5.98
CA TYR A 115 -9.81 9.67 -5.73
C TYR A 115 -9.06 10.53 -6.76
N SER A 116 -7.80 10.22 -7.02
CA SER A 116 -7.00 10.96 -7.99
C SER A 116 -7.54 10.80 -9.42
N TYR A 117 -8.04 9.62 -9.81
CA TYR A 117 -8.70 9.41 -11.11
C TYR A 117 -10.01 10.20 -11.24
N THR A 118 -10.87 10.19 -10.22
CA THR A 118 -12.12 10.96 -10.23
C THR A 118 -11.86 12.47 -10.28
N ARG A 119 -10.80 12.95 -9.61
CA ARG A 119 -10.38 14.35 -9.70
C ARG A 119 -9.74 14.71 -11.04
N TYR A 120 -8.97 13.80 -11.63
CA TYR A 120 -8.39 13.98 -12.97
C TYR A 120 -9.48 14.20 -14.03
N THR A 121 -10.52 13.36 -14.02
CA THR A 121 -11.66 13.46 -14.95
C THR A 121 -12.53 14.68 -14.69
N ALA A 122 -12.76 15.05 -13.42
CA ALA A 122 -13.56 16.22 -13.07
C ALA A 122 -12.87 17.56 -13.38
N THR A 123 -11.53 17.62 -13.36
CA THR A 123 -10.77 18.89 -13.50
C THR A 123 -10.19 19.08 -14.91
N GLY A 124 -10.65 18.31 -15.90
CA GLY A 124 -10.22 18.46 -17.29
C GLY A 124 -8.80 17.98 -17.59
N GLY A 125 -8.28 17.03 -16.80
CA GLY A 125 -7.03 16.34 -17.14
C GLY A 125 -5.74 16.90 -16.53
N GLN A 126 -5.78 17.53 -15.35
CA GLN A 126 -4.58 18.03 -14.67
C GLN A 126 -3.54 16.93 -14.37
N VAL A 127 -2.30 17.15 -14.79
CA VAL A 127 -1.19 16.18 -14.71
C VAL A 127 -0.87 15.76 -13.26
N ALA A 128 -1.02 16.66 -12.29
CA ALA A 128 -0.77 16.36 -10.87
C ALA A 128 -1.66 15.21 -10.35
N TYR A 129 -2.95 15.20 -10.71
CA TYR A 129 -3.86 14.11 -10.36
C TYR A 129 -3.51 12.82 -11.11
N LEU A 130 -3.01 12.91 -12.35
CA LEU A 130 -2.57 11.73 -13.10
C LEU A 130 -1.35 11.06 -12.45
N ILE A 131 -0.36 11.83 -12.01
CA ILE A 131 0.82 11.31 -11.29
C ILE A 131 0.40 10.63 -9.98
N GLY A 132 -0.52 11.25 -9.23
CA GLY A 132 -1.11 10.66 -8.03
C GLY A 132 -1.79 9.31 -8.31
N CYS A 133 -2.56 9.23 -9.39
CA CYS A 133 -3.25 8.02 -9.82
C CYS A 133 -2.28 6.91 -10.22
N LEU A 134 -1.23 7.23 -10.98
CA LEU A 134 -0.26 6.24 -11.43
C LEU A 134 0.57 5.68 -10.27
N GLY A 135 1.07 6.55 -9.38
CA GLY A 135 1.88 6.10 -8.26
C GLY A 135 1.09 5.27 -7.24
N SER A 136 -0.09 5.76 -6.82
CA SER A 136 -0.96 5.00 -5.92
C SER A 136 -1.55 3.75 -6.60
N GLY A 137 -1.84 3.80 -7.90
CA GLY A 137 -2.29 2.62 -8.65
C GLY A 137 -1.23 1.52 -8.73
N PHE A 138 0.02 1.88 -9.01
CA PHE A 138 1.14 0.93 -9.01
C PHE A 138 1.33 0.27 -7.63
N LEU A 139 1.34 1.07 -6.56
CA LEU A 139 1.45 0.57 -5.18
C LEU A 139 0.26 -0.33 -4.79
N ALA A 140 -0.95 -0.03 -5.28
CA ALA A 140 -2.10 -0.90 -5.09
C ALA A 140 -1.96 -2.23 -5.83
N CYS A 141 -1.41 -2.25 -7.06
CA CYS A 141 -1.12 -3.50 -7.78
C CYS A 141 -0.08 -4.36 -7.06
N VAL A 142 0.98 -3.74 -6.54
CA VAL A 142 2.00 -4.45 -5.74
C VAL A 142 1.39 -4.98 -4.45
N GLY A 143 0.56 -4.19 -3.75
CA GLY A 143 -0.15 -4.64 -2.55
C GLY A 143 -1.09 -5.81 -2.80
N LEU A 144 -1.85 -5.76 -3.91
CA LEU A 144 -2.72 -6.85 -4.33
C LEU A 144 -1.91 -8.10 -4.68
N TYR A 145 -0.76 -7.96 -5.34
CA TYR A 145 0.15 -9.07 -5.59
C TYR A 145 0.61 -9.73 -4.28
N VAL A 146 1.00 -8.94 -3.27
CA VAL A 146 1.39 -9.47 -1.95
C VAL A 146 0.22 -10.14 -1.24
N ILE A 147 -1.02 -9.64 -1.35
CA ILE A 147 -2.20 -10.31 -0.76
C ILE A 147 -2.51 -11.63 -1.47
N LEU A 148 -2.42 -11.64 -2.80
CA LEU A 148 -2.82 -12.76 -3.64
C LEU A 148 -1.80 -13.90 -3.62
N PHE A 149 -0.51 -13.56 -3.58
CA PHE A 149 0.60 -14.50 -3.74
C PHE A 149 1.58 -14.52 -2.56
N GLY A 150 1.45 -13.64 -1.58
CA GLY A 150 2.36 -13.57 -0.43
C GLY A 150 2.16 -14.69 0.59
N ASP A 151 1.02 -15.37 0.63
CA ASP A 151 0.82 -16.49 1.56
C ASP A 151 1.45 -17.79 1.02
N GLY A 152 2.67 -18.08 1.49
CA GLY A 152 3.40 -19.31 1.17
C GLY A 152 2.98 -20.54 1.99
N LYS A 153 2.03 -20.44 2.92
CA LYS A 153 1.67 -21.53 3.86
C LYS A 153 0.24 -22.02 3.65
N ARG A 154 0.00 -22.59 2.48
CA ARG A 154 -1.22 -23.35 2.21
C ARG A 154 -1.13 -24.83 2.57
N LEU A 155 -0.13 -25.29 3.34
CA LEU A 155 -0.17 -26.68 3.84
C LEU A 155 -1.16 -26.82 5.00
N SER A 156 -2.13 -27.73 4.83
CA SER A 156 -3.05 -28.12 5.90
C SER A 156 -2.29 -28.77 7.06
N ARG A 157 -2.27 -28.11 8.23
CA ARG A 157 -1.63 -28.63 9.45
C ARG A 157 -2.19 -29.98 9.92
N ARG A 158 -3.42 -30.32 9.52
CA ARG A 158 -4.11 -31.58 9.88
C ARG A 158 -3.88 -32.73 8.89
N THR A 159 -3.57 -32.42 7.63
CA THR A 159 -3.52 -33.45 6.57
C THR A 159 -2.22 -33.42 5.76
N GLY A 160 -1.30 -32.50 6.05
CA GLY A 160 -0.07 -32.26 5.28
C GLY A 160 -0.33 -31.89 3.82
N ALA A 161 -1.60 -31.78 3.42
CA ALA A 161 -1.99 -31.58 2.04
C ALA A 161 -1.74 -30.14 1.65
N ASP A 162 -1.04 -29.98 0.55
CA ASP A 162 -0.78 -28.70 -0.07
C ASP A 162 -2.10 -28.11 -0.63
N LYS A 163 -2.69 -27.15 0.07
CA LYS A 163 -3.88 -26.41 -0.36
C LYS A 163 -3.54 -25.36 -1.43
N SER A 164 -2.27 -25.21 -1.84
CA SER A 164 -1.90 -24.39 -3.00
C SER A 164 -2.52 -24.93 -4.30
N THR A 165 -2.87 -26.22 -4.33
CA THR A 165 -3.61 -26.84 -5.45
C THR A 165 -5.07 -26.40 -5.53
N SER A 166 -5.65 -25.74 -4.53
CA SER A 166 -7.05 -25.29 -4.64
C SER A 166 -7.17 -24.06 -5.54
N GLY A 167 -8.03 -24.15 -6.56
CA GLY A 167 -8.18 -23.22 -7.68
C GLY A 167 -8.67 -21.81 -7.35
N TRP A 168 -7.93 -21.09 -6.51
CA TRP A 168 -8.10 -19.68 -6.24
C TRP A 168 -6.80 -18.94 -6.59
N PRO A 169 -6.84 -17.80 -7.30
CA PRO A 169 -8.03 -17.07 -7.77
C PRO A 169 -8.65 -17.66 -9.05
N PHE A 170 -7.98 -18.60 -9.71
CA PHE A 170 -8.47 -19.24 -10.95
C PHE A 170 -8.72 -20.73 -10.76
N ARG A 171 -9.86 -21.21 -11.24
CA ARG A 171 -10.29 -22.60 -11.10
C ARG A 171 -9.26 -23.56 -11.73
N ASN A 172 -8.68 -24.43 -10.91
CA ASN A 172 -7.75 -25.46 -11.35
C ASN A 172 -8.50 -26.79 -11.53
N ALA A 173 -8.86 -27.11 -12.78
CA ALA A 173 -9.57 -28.33 -13.12
C ALA A 173 -8.79 -29.61 -12.76
N GLU A 174 -7.46 -29.55 -12.72
CA GLU A 174 -6.60 -30.70 -12.43
C GLU A 174 -6.57 -31.03 -10.94
N ALA A 175 -6.68 -30.02 -10.07
CA ALA A 175 -6.79 -30.22 -8.63
C ALA A 175 -8.17 -30.75 -8.21
N ASP A 176 -9.23 -30.35 -8.91
CA ASP A 176 -10.60 -30.83 -8.63
C ASP A 176 -10.77 -32.32 -8.97
N LYS A 177 -10.05 -32.85 -9.97
CA LYS A 177 -10.02 -34.29 -10.28
C LYS A 177 -9.44 -35.12 -9.13
N ARG A 178 -8.38 -34.62 -8.47
CA ARG A 178 -7.74 -35.30 -7.33
C ARG A 178 -8.64 -35.36 -6.09
N LYS A 179 -9.54 -34.38 -5.89
CA LYS A 179 -10.53 -34.39 -4.80
C LYS A 179 -11.63 -35.44 -5.00
N LYS A 180 -12.06 -35.69 -6.24
CA LYS A 180 -13.06 -36.73 -6.55
C LYS A 180 -12.55 -38.15 -6.27
N THR A 181 -11.27 -38.39 -6.51
CA THR A 181 -10.64 -39.72 -6.35
C THR A 181 -10.51 -40.15 -4.88
N ARG A 182 -10.49 -39.22 -3.92
CA ARG A 182 -10.36 -39.50 -2.48
C ARG A 182 -11.69 -39.72 -1.73
N ARG A 183 -12.84 -39.75 -2.42
CA ARG A 183 -14.18 -39.89 -1.81
C ARG A 183 -14.81 -41.28 -1.97
N TYR A 184 -14.03 -42.29 -2.35
CA TYR A 184 -14.42 -43.69 -2.33
C TYR A 184 -13.56 -44.46 -1.34
#